data_AF-M2RME8-F1
#
_entry.id   AF-M2RME8-F1
#
_cell.length_a   1.000
_cell.length_b   1.000
_cell.length_c   1.000
_cell.angle_alpha   90.00
_cell.angle_beta   90.00
_cell.angle_gamma   90.00
#
_symmetry.space_group_name_H-M   'P 1'
#
loop_
_entity.id
_entity.type
_entity.pdbx_description
1 polymer ?
#
loop_
_entity_poly.entity_id
_entity_poly.type
_entity_poly.pdbx_seq_one_letter_code
_entity_poly.pdbx_strand_id
1 'polypeptide(L)'
;MFLYCPNDIDEYDLLPFLQAKHLFTSDGRPTSWIGSCCTVAASTLIFYYHASTLAKEVEFMWGRKRSSVTALFHVNRWAILLWAVQEITSLIPLKTLSSYIRLQLANDAVGLVLAIIWAVFSAYRVFAISERNVRLSVAVLLLILIPVGLNAYTYFASSWEQIKNLPLLGVVCDSGSNLSPTALSKLTLGTRLCAIVADVITLIITWHRTWHAKRHADRNNLKTPLTTLLFRDGSIYFM
;
A
#
# COMPACT_ATOMS: atom_id res chain seq x y z
N MET A 1 6.73 33.68 -6.09
CA MET A 1 7.04 34.44 -7.31
C MET A 1 6.11 33.91 -8.39
N PHE A 2 5.20 34.76 -8.87
CA PHE A 2 4.07 34.42 -9.76
C PHE A 2 4.52 34.09 -11.19
N LEU A 3 3.69 33.34 -11.93
CA LEU A 3 3.17 33.60 -13.30
C LEU A 3 2.45 32.33 -13.81
N TYR A 4 1.11 32.31 -13.87
CA TYR A 4 0.23 32.66 -15.01
C TYR A 4 0.48 31.83 -16.29
N CYS A 5 -0.53 31.10 -16.78
CA CYS A 5 -0.63 30.80 -18.20
C CYS A 5 -2.13 30.71 -18.62
N PRO A 6 -2.52 31.25 -19.79
CA PRO A 6 -3.89 31.45 -20.23
C PRO A 6 -4.44 30.28 -21.08
N ASN A 7 -5.75 30.33 -21.34
CA ASN A 7 -6.54 29.41 -22.15
C ASN A 7 -6.27 29.52 -23.67
N ASP A 8 -6.61 28.42 -24.36
CA ASP A 8 -6.89 28.21 -25.80
C ASP A 8 -5.72 28.11 -26.78
N ILE A 9 -5.39 26.87 -27.20
CA ILE A 9 -4.89 26.53 -28.56
C ILE A 9 -5.44 25.14 -28.97
N ASP A 10 -5.94 25.08 -30.21
CA ASP A 10 -6.71 24.04 -30.90
C ASP A 10 -6.00 22.70 -31.21
N GLU A 11 -6.84 21.71 -31.51
CA GLU A 11 -6.64 20.25 -31.63
C GLU A 11 -5.84 19.76 -32.86
N TYR A 12 -4.95 20.57 -33.47
CA TYR A 12 -4.15 20.15 -34.64
C TYR A 12 -2.62 20.27 -34.51
N ASP A 13 -2.10 20.71 -33.36
CA ASP A 13 -0.64 20.81 -33.10
C ASP A 13 -0.04 19.61 -32.32
N LEU A 14 -0.72 18.45 -32.30
CA LEU A 14 -0.39 17.30 -31.44
C LEU A 14 0.72 16.36 -31.94
N LEU A 15 1.25 16.54 -33.16
CA LEU A 15 2.33 15.70 -33.68
C LEU A 15 3.73 15.97 -33.08
N PRO A 16 4.16 17.21 -32.78
CA PRO A 16 5.41 17.43 -32.06
C PRO A 16 5.36 16.99 -30.58
N PHE A 17 4.18 16.88 -29.97
CA PHE A 17 4.03 16.40 -28.58
C PHE A 17 4.30 14.89 -28.42
N LEU A 18 4.09 14.08 -29.47
CA LEU A 18 4.37 12.65 -29.42
C LEU A 18 5.87 12.33 -29.53
N GLN A 19 6.64 13.14 -30.26
CA GLN A 19 8.11 13.02 -30.26
C GLN A 19 8.75 13.65 -29.02
N ALA A 20 8.15 14.71 -28.46
CA ALA A 20 8.58 15.24 -27.17
C ALA A 20 8.37 14.21 -26.05
N LYS A 21 7.29 13.41 -26.07
CA LYS A 21 7.05 12.36 -25.07
C LYS A 21 8.16 11.28 -25.02
N HIS A 22 8.88 11.08 -26.12
CA HIS A 22 10.00 10.14 -26.20
C HIS A 22 11.36 10.76 -25.81
N LEU A 23 11.48 12.09 -25.82
CA LEU A 23 12.64 12.83 -25.32
C LEU A 23 12.48 13.24 -23.84
N PHE A 24 11.24 13.44 -23.36
CA PHE A 24 10.95 13.73 -21.96
C PHE A 24 10.96 12.49 -21.05
N THR A 25 11.06 11.28 -21.61
CA THR A 25 11.43 10.07 -20.85
C THR A 25 12.95 9.89 -20.71
N SER A 26 13.75 10.73 -21.36
CA SER A 26 15.21 10.75 -21.27
C SER A 26 15.76 11.82 -20.30
N ASP A 27 14.91 12.67 -19.72
CA ASP A 27 15.29 13.69 -18.74
C ASP A 27 14.71 13.34 -17.36
N GLY A 28 15.49 12.59 -16.57
CA GLY A 28 15.10 12.12 -15.24
C GLY A 28 15.07 13.20 -14.14
N ARG A 29 14.37 14.35 -14.31
CA ARG A 29 14.43 15.46 -13.32
C ARG A 29 13.17 16.29 -12.97
N PRO A 30 11.91 15.95 -13.33
CA PRO A 30 10.76 16.47 -12.55
C PRO A 30 10.00 15.43 -11.71
N THR A 31 9.92 14.17 -12.16
CA THR A 31 9.12 13.14 -11.50
C THR A 31 9.91 12.33 -10.46
N SER A 32 11.23 12.19 -10.67
CA SER A 32 12.15 11.48 -9.78
C SER A 32 12.43 12.22 -8.47
N TRP A 33 12.53 13.56 -8.51
CA TRP A 33 12.79 14.36 -7.30
C TRP A 33 11.57 14.39 -6.39
N ILE A 34 10.36 14.56 -6.95
CA ILE A 34 9.11 14.52 -6.18
C ILE A 34 8.98 13.16 -5.52
N GLY A 35 9.21 12.08 -6.27
CA GLY A 35 9.21 10.72 -5.74
C GLY A 35 10.19 10.56 -4.57
N SER A 36 11.44 11.00 -4.75
CA SER A 36 12.47 10.91 -3.70
C SER A 36 12.08 11.71 -2.45
N CYS A 37 11.55 12.94 -2.61
CA CYS A 37 11.06 13.75 -1.50
C CYS A 37 9.89 13.08 -0.76
N CYS A 38 8.93 12.50 -1.51
CA CYS A 38 7.82 11.74 -0.93
C CYS A 38 8.31 10.52 -0.16
N THR A 39 9.29 9.78 -0.70
CA THR A 39 9.89 8.61 -0.05
C THR A 39 10.55 8.99 1.28
N VAL A 40 11.33 10.07 1.31
CA VAL A 40 11.97 10.57 2.54
C VAL A 40 10.93 11.04 3.55
N ALA A 41 9.91 11.79 3.10
CA ALA A 41 8.84 12.27 3.97
C ALA A 41 8.04 11.12 4.59
N ALA A 42 7.63 10.13 3.76
CA ALA A 42 6.90 8.95 4.21
C ALA A 42 7.73 8.11 5.18
N SER A 43 9.01 7.87 4.86
CA SER A 43 9.93 7.13 5.75
C SER A 43 10.12 7.84 7.07
N THR A 44 10.32 9.16 7.06
CA THR A 44 10.46 9.98 8.28
C THR A 44 9.22 9.89 9.16
N LEU A 45 8.02 9.95 8.56
CA LEU A 45 6.76 9.80 9.28
C LEU A 45 6.65 8.41 9.92
N ILE A 46 7.07 7.36 9.21
CA ILE A 46 7.09 5.99 9.73
C ILE A 46 8.02 5.89 10.94
N PHE A 47 9.25 6.41 10.85
CA PHE A 47 10.20 6.40 11.98
C PHE A 47 9.67 7.19 13.16
N TYR A 48 9.10 8.38 12.92
CA TYR A 48 8.49 9.21 13.96
C TYR A 48 7.34 8.49 14.65
N TYR A 49 6.46 7.85 13.89
CA TYR A 49 5.35 7.07 14.45
C TYR A 49 5.87 5.89 15.28
N HIS A 50 6.91 5.19 14.81
CA HIS A 50 7.53 4.10 15.57
C HIS A 50 8.13 4.60 16.89
N ALA A 51 8.89 5.69 16.87
CA ALA A 51 9.51 6.26 18.06
C ALA A 51 8.46 6.72 19.09
N SER A 52 7.43 7.43 18.64
CA SER A 52 6.39 7.99 19.53
C SER A 52 5.49 6.91 20.16
N THR A 53 5.27 5.79 19.49
CA THR A 53 4.43 4.70 19.99
C THR A 53 5.19 3.69 20.85
N LEU A 54 6.53 3.64 20.76
CA LEU A 54 7.35 2.60 21.40
C LEU A 54 7.16 2.53 22.92
N ALA A 55 7.13 3.67 23.61
CA ALA A 55 6.99 3.70 25.07
C ALA A 55 5.68 3.03 25.53
N LYS A 56 4.57 3.36 24.87
CA LYS A 56 3.24 2.77 25.17
C LYS A 56 3.21 1.29 24.81
N GLU A 57 3.85 0.89 23.72
CA GLU A 57 3.87 -0.51 23.31
C GLU A 57 4.66 -1.40 24.26
N VAL A 58 5.79 -0.92 24.76
CA VAL A 58 6.58 -1.66 25.76
C VAL A 58 5.77 -1.84 27.04
N GLU A 59 5.05 -0.82 27.47
CA GLU A 59 4.19 -0.87 28.67
C GLU A 59 2.99 -1.81 28.51
N PHE A 60 2.25 -1.73 27.40
CA PHE A 60 0.96 -2.41 27.25
C PHE A 60 1.01 -3.73 26.46
N MET A 61 1.96 -3.90 25.55
CA MET A 61 1.96 -5.02 24.59
C MET A 61 3.08 -6.02 24.84
N TRP A 62 4.28 -5.58 25.22
CA TRP A 62 5.45 -6.47 25.33
C TRP A 62 5.36 -7.44 26.51
N GLY A 63 4.63 -7.09 27.58
CA GLY A 63 4.40 -7.96 28.74
C GLY A 63 3.21 -8.93 28.60
N ARG A 64 2.45 -8.88 27.49
CA ARG A 64 1.20 -9.65 27.34
C ARG A 64 1.48 -11.08 26.84
N LYS A 65 0.64 -12.05 27.24
CA LYS A 65 0.70 -13.42 26.73
C LYS A 65 0.68 -13.44 25.20
N ARG A 66 1.54 -14.24 24.57
CA ARG A 66 1.65 -14.40 23.11
C ARG A 66 0.32 -14.85 22.52
N SER A 67 -0.47 -13.91 22.01
CA SER A 67 -1.70 -14.14 21.26
C SER A 67 -1.45 -13.96 19.77
N SER A 68 -2.26 -14.59 18.93
CA SER A 68 -2.22 -14.42 17.47
C SER A 68 -2.29 -12.95 17.05
N VAL A 69 -3.11 -12.15 17.74
CA VAL A 69 -3.24 -10.70 17.49
C VAL A 69 -1.95 -9.94 17.83
N THR A 70 -1.27 -10.31 18.93
CA THR A 70 0.01 -9.71 19.33
C THR A 70 1.12 -10.05 18.34
N ALA A 71 1.13 -11.28 17.82
CA ALA A 71 2.07 -11.69 16.77
C ALA A 71 1.84 -10.89 15.48
N LEU A 72 0.60 -10.79 15.01
CA LEU A 72 0.24 -10.03 13.81
C LEU A 72 0.65 -8.55 13.93
N PHE A 73 0.43 -7.94 15.10
CA PHE A 73 0.86 -6.57 15.38
C PHE A 73 2.37 -6.39 15.25
N HIS A 74 3.17 -7.26 15.86
CA HIS A 74 4.63 -7.16 15.77
C HIS A 74 5.13 -7.38 14.34
N VAL A 75 4.59 -8.36 13.62
CA VAL A 75 4.97 -8.60 12.22
C VAL A 75 4.67 -7.37 11.36
N ASN A 76 3.49 -6.77 11.51
CA ASN A 76 3.14 -5.53 10.79
C ASN A 76 4.11 -4.39 11.12
N ARG A 77 4.41 -4.18 12.41
CA ARG A 77 5.31 -3.11 12.86
C ARG A 77 6.72 -3.26 12.24
N TRP A 78 7.32 -4.43 12.37
CA TRP A 78 8.66 -4.67 11.83
C TRP A 78 8.70 -4.68 10.30
N ALA A 79 7.64 -5.16 9.64
CA ALA A 79 7.55 -5.12 8.18
C ALA A 79 7.48 -3.67 7.65
N ILE A 80 6.69 -2.80 8.29
CA ILE A 80 6.61 -1.37 7.90
C ILE A 80 7.96 -0.68 8.12
N LEU A 81 8.63 -0.95 9.25
CA LEU A 81 9.96 -0.40 9.52
C LEU A 81 10.98 -0.87 8.48
N LEU A 82 10.99 -2.18 8.17
CA LEU A 82 11.89 -2.76 7.18
C LEU A 82 11.66 -2.16 5.80
N TRP A 83 10.39 -2.00 5.41
CA TRP A 83 10.02 -1.35 4.15
C TRP A 83 10.57 0.09 4.07
N ALA A 84 10.37 0.90 5.12
CA ALA A 84 10.91 2.27 5.17
C ALA A 84 12.44 2.33 5.09
N VAL A 85 13.14 1.38 5.71
CA VAL A 85 14.61 1.27 5.59
C VAL A 85 15.01 0.94 4.15
N GLN A 86 14.32 -0.01 3.51
CA GLN A 86 14.60 -0.41 2.13
C GLN A 86 14.37 0.76 1.15
N GLU A 87 13.29 1.51 1.33
CA GLU A 87 12.97 2.72 0.57
C GLU A 87 14.03 3.81 0.71
N ILE A 88 14.65 3.98 1.87
CA ILE A 88 15.78 4.91 2.02
C ILE A 88 17.03 4.36 1.32
N THR A 89 17.29 3.05 1.42
CA THR A 89 18.47 2.45 0.79
C THR A 89 18.41 2.47 -0.74
N SER A 90 17.21 2.54 -1.34
CA SER A 90 17.05 2.68 -2.79
C SER A 90 17.48 4.06 -3.32
N LEU A 91 17.58 5.07 -2.45
CA LEU A 91 18.12 6.40 -2.79
C LEU A 91 19.65 6.40 -2.96
N ILE A 92 20.33 5.35 -2.50
CA ILE A 92 21.78 5.22 -2.59
C ILE A 92 22.12 4.51 -3.91
N PRO A 93 22.93 5.12 -4.80
CA PRO A 93 23.31 4.48 -6.06
C PRO A 93 24.14 3.22 -5.80
N LEU A 94 23.56 2.05 -6.07
CA LEU A 94 24.24 0.77 -5.94
C LEU A 94 25.17 0.53 -7.13
N LYS A 95 26.41 0.13 -6.85
CA LYS A 95 27.45 -0.08 -7.88
C LYS A 95 27.39 -1.46 -8.55
N THR A 96 26.61 -2.41 -8.00
CA THR A 96 26.61 -3.82 -8.42
C THR A 96 25.19 -4.33 -8.67
N LEU A 97 24.94 -4.91 -9.84
CA LEU A 97 23.64 -5.50 -10.24
C LEU A 97 23.13 -6.51 -9.22
N SER A 98 24.01 -7.39 -8.73
CA SER A 98 23.64 -8.42 -7.77
C SER A 98 23.09 -7.85 -6.44
N SER A 99 23.64 -6.73 -5.98
CA SER A 99 23.13 -6.05 -4.78
C SER A 99 21.81 -5.33 -5.05
N TYR A 100 21.66 -4.74 -6.23
CA TYR A 100 20.41 -4.11 -6.65
C TYR A 100 19.26 -5.12 -6.76
N ILE A 101 19.46 -6.23 -7.47
CA ILE A 101 18.44 -7.29 -7.61
C ILE A 101 18.04 -7.82 -6.24
N ARG A 102 19.00 -8.07 -5.34
CA ARG A 102 18.68 -8.52 -3.98
C ARG A 102 17.87 -7.50 -3.20
N LEU A 103 18.19 -6.21 -3.31
CA LEU A 103 17.47 -5.16 -2.61
C LEU A 103 16.04 -5.03 -3.15
N GLN A 104 15.88 -5.05 -4.48
CA GLN A 104 14.57 -4.97 -5.14
C GLN A 104 13.69 -6.18 -4.79
N LEU A 105 14.24 -7.40 -4.92
CA LEU A 105 13.55 -8.62 -4.52
C LEU A 105 13.10 -8.58 -3.06
N ALA A 106 13.96 -8.06 -2.18
CA ALA A 106 13.64 -7.91 -0.77
C ALA A 106 12.55 -6.84 -0.54
N ASN A 107 12.55 -5.74 -1.29
CA ASN A 107 11.51 -4.71 -1.22
C ASN A 107 10.15 -5.28 -1.66
N ASP A 108 10.11 -5.96 -2.82
CA ASP A 108 8.89 -6.58 -3.35
C ASP A 108 8.32 -7.65 -2.40
N ALA A 109 9.21 -8.45 -1.79
CA ALA A 109 8.82 -9.46 -0.80
C ALA A 109 8.19 -8.82 0.45
N VAL A 110 8.80 -7.74 0.97
CA VAL A 110 8.26 -7.02 2.12
C VAL A 110 6.93 -6.34 1.76
N GLY A 111 6.81 -5.76 0.57
CA GLY A 111 5.56 -5.19 0.06
C GLY A 111 4.42 -6.22 0.00
N LEU A 112 4.70 -7.45 -0.45
CA LEU A 112 3.72 -8.53 -0.44
C LEU A 112 3.34 -8.98 0.96
N VAL A 113 4.29 -9.05 1.89
CA VAL A 113 3.99 -9.34 3.30
C VAL A 113 3.05 -8.29 3.87
N LEU A 114 3.30 -6.99 3.61
CA LEU A 114 2.41 -5.91 4.02
C LEU A 114 1.01 -6.02 3.39
N ALA A 115 0.94 -6.39 2.11
CA ALA A 115 -0.33 -6.60 1.42
C ALA A 115 -1.13 -7.78 2.01
N ILE A 116 -0.47 -8.87 2.38
CA ILE A 116 -1.08 -10.02 3.06
C ILE A 116 -1.57 -9.61 4.45
N ILE A 117 -0.77 -8.84 5.20
CA ILE A 117 -1.16 -8.33 6.52
C ILE A 117 -2.40 -7.45 6.41
N TRP A 118 -2.45 -6.56 5.42
CA TRP A 118 -3.63 -5.76 5.12
C TRP A 118 -4.86 -6.63 4.82
N ALA A 119 -4.72 -7.67 3.98
CA ALA A 119 -5.78 -8.62 3.69
C ALA A 119 -6.30 -9.33 4.95
N VAL A 120 -5.38 -9.79 5.81
CA VAL A 120 -5.71 -10.46 7.07
C VAL A 120 -6.43 -9.51 8.03
N PHE A 121 -5.97 -8.26 8.17
CA PHE A 121 -6.65 -7.27 9.01
C PHE A 121 -8.06 -6.95 8.51
N SER A 122 -8.24 -6.77 7.21
CA SER A 122 -9.56 -6.55 6.59
C SER A 122 -10.50 -7.74 6.83
N ALA A 123 -10.02 -8.97 6.62
CA ALA A 123 -10.81 -10.17 6.88
C ALA A 123 -11.15 -10.36 8.36
N TYR A 124 -10.20 -10.08 9.27
CA TYR A 124 -10.40 -10.18 10.71
C TYR A 124 -11.41 -9.16 11.22
N ARG A 125 -11.37 -7.92 10.69
CA ARG A 125 -12.37 -6.88 10.98
C ARG A 125 -13.78 -7.36 10.63
N VAL A 126 -13.95 -7.92 9.44
CA VAL A 126 -15.24 -8.47 9.00
C VAL A 126 -15.67 -9.65 9.86
N PHE A 127 -14.74 -10.53 10.26
CA PHE A 127 -15.01 -11.66 11.15
C PHE A 127 -15.47 -11.22 12.54
N ALA A 128 -14.82 -10.20 13.12
CA ALA A 128 -15.17 -9.67 14.44
C ALA A 128 -16.55 -9.00 14.43
N ILE A 129 -16.82 -8.16 13.43
CA ILE A 129 -18.08 -7.40 13.32
C ILE A 129 -19.26 -8.30 12.93
N SER A 130 -19.02 -9.35 12.16
CA SER A 130 -20.07 -10.26 11.68
C SER A 130 -20.39 -11.39 12.68
N GLU A 131 -20.16 -11.18 13.98
CA GLU A 131 -20.43 -12.16 15.05
C GLU A 131 -19.81 -13.55 14.75
N ARG A 132 -18.58 -13.58 14.23
CA ARG A 132 -17.86 -14.80 13.79
C ARG A 132 -18.41 -15.48 12.54
N ASN A 133 -19.11 -14.77 11.66
CA ASN A 133 -19.48 -15.31 10.35
C ASN A 133 -18.25 -15.48 9.43
N VAL A 134 -17.68 -16.70 9.45
CA VAL A 134 -16.49 -17.08 8.66
C VAL A 134 -16.73 -16.91 7.15
N ARG A 135 -17.96 -17.12 6.66
CA ARG A 135 -18.24 -17.10 5.20
C ARG A 135 -18.01 -15.72 4.60
N LEU A 136 -18.48 -14.67 5.27
CA LEU A 136 -18.28 -13.28 4.81
C LEU A 136 -16.80 -12.86 4.92
N SER A 137 -16.13 -13.25 6.00
CA SER A 137 -14.70 -12.97 6.19
C SER A 137 -13.83 -13.65 5.13
N VAL A 138 -14.09 -14.93 4.83
CA VAL A 138 -13.37 -15.66 3.77
C VAL A 138 -13.66 -15.08 2.39
N ALA A 139 -14.90 -14.67 2.09
CA ALA A 139 -15.21 -14.02 0.82
C ALA A 139 -14.42 -12.73 0.62
N VAL A 140 -14.32 -11.88 1.65
CA VAL A 140 -13.49 -10.66 1.64
C VAL A 140 -12.01 -10.99 1.51
N LEU A 141 -11.52 -11.97 2.26
CA LEU A 141 -10.12 -12.40 2.20
C LEU A 141 -9.73 -12.87 0.79
N LEU A 142 -10.57 -13.71 0.17
CA LEU A 142 -10.34 -14.21 -1.18
C LEU A 142 -10.34 -13.08 -2.20
N LEU A 143 -11.24 -12.11 -2.06
CA LEU A 143 -11.32 -10.96 -2.95
C LEU A 143 -10.06 -10.08 -2.87
N ILE A 144 -9.51 -9.89 -1.67
CA ILE A 144 -8.26 -9.15 -1.46
C ILE A 144 -7.03 -9.98 -1.86
N LEU A 145 -7.09 -11.31 -1.81
CA LEU A 145 -5.96 -12.14 -2.21
C LEU A 145 -5.72 -12.11 -3.73
N ILE A 146 -6.73 -11.79 -4.54
CA ILE A 146 -6.60 -11.62 -6.00
C ILE A 146 -5.54 -10.57 -6.35
N PRO A 147 -5.63 -9.30 -5.90
CA PRO A 147 -4.59 -8.31 -6.19
C PRO A 147 -3.23 -8.68 -5.61
N VAL A 148 -3.16 -9.36 -4.46
CA VAL A 148 -1.89 -9.85 -3.90
C VAL A 148 -1.23 -10.86 -4.84
N GLY A 149 -1.98 -11.84 -5.35
CA GLY A 149 -1.46 -12.85 -6.27
C GLY A 149 -1.03 -12.27 -7.61
N LEU A 150 -1.81 -11.33 -8.16
CA LEU A 150 -1.46 -10.65 -9.41
C LEU A 150 -0.20 -9.79 -9.25
N ASN A 151 -0.06 -9.07 -8.13
CA ASN A 151 1.15 -8.30 -7.83
C ASN A 151 2.37 -9.22 -7.69
N ALA A 152 2.23 -10.36 -7.00
CA ALA A 152 3.31 -11.34 -6.86
C ALA A 152 3.77 -11.91 -8.23
N TYR A 153 2.82 -12.19 -9.12
CA TYR A 153 3.14 -12.60 -10.49
C TYR A 153 3.90 -11.52 -11.24
N THR A 154 3.46 -10.25 -11.13
CA THR A 154 4.16 -9.16 -11.81
C THR A 154 5.58 -8.96 -11.29
N TYR A 155 5.79 -9.02 -9.97
CA TYR A 155 7.07 -8.75 -9.34
C TYR A 155 8.10 -9.87 -9.49
N PHE A 156 7.69 -11.14 -9.52
CA PHE A 156 8.63 -12.26 -9.49
C PHE A 156 8.68 -13.09 -10.77
N ALA A 157 7.60 -13.11 -11.56
CA ALA A 157 7.53 -13.95 -12.74
C ALA A 157 7.66 -13.15 -14.04
N SER A 158 7.27 -11.87 -14.03
CA SER A 158 7.24 -11.06 -15.25
C SER A 158 8.29 -9.96 -15.32
N SER A 159 8.86 -9.55 -14.20
CA SER A 159 9.84 -8.47 -14.12
C SER A 159 11.22 -8.94 -14.59
N TRP A 160 12.02 -8.00 -15.09
CA TRP A 160 13.43 -8.20 -15.40
C TRP A 160 14.23 -6.96 -15.01
N GLU A 161 15.51 -7.16 -14.70
CA GLU A 161 16.43 -6.12 -14.24
C GLU A 161 17.74 -6.18 -15.04
N GLN A 162 18.23 -5.04 -15.54
CA GLN A 162 19.47 -4.95 -16.33
C GLN A 162 20.29 -3.71 -15.96
N ILE A 163 21.62 -3.77 -16.12
CA ILE A 163 22.46 -2.56 -16.06
C ILE A 163 22.48 -1.90 -17.43
N LYS A 164 22.25 -0.58 -17.46
CA LYS A 164 22.57 0.28 -18.60
C LYS A 164 23.66 1.27 -18.21
N ASN A 165 24.66 1.40 -19.07
CA ASN A 165 25.70 2.41 -18.93
C ASN A 165 25.31 3.62 -19.79
N LEU A 166 24.95 4.73 -19.14
CA LEU A 166 24.61 5.98 -19.83
C LEU A 166 25.81 6.93 -19.80
N PRO A 167 26.17 7.55 -20.94
CA PRO A 167 27.37 8.37 -21.06
C PRO A 167 27.39 9.62 -20.15
N LEU A 168 26.23 10.12 -19.70
CA LEU A 168 26.11 11.27 -18.78
C LEU A 168 25.82 10.91 -17.31
N LEU A 169 25.18 9.75 -17.08
CA LEU A 169 24.59 9.38 -15.78
C LEU A 169 25.36 8.24 -15.10
N GLY A 170 26.32 7.63 -15.79
CA GLY A 170 27.06 6.48 -15.29
C GLY A 170 26.25 5.20 -15.34
N VAL A 171 26.50 4.31 -14.37
CA VAL A 171 25.84 3.00 -14.26
C VAL A 171 24.45 3.18 -13.68
N VAL A 172 23.42 2.84 -14.44
CA VAL A 172 22.01 2.91 -14.02
C VAL A 172 21.38 1.53 -14.13
N CYS A 173 20.46 1.20 -13.22
CA CYS A 173 19.65 -0.02 -13.31
C CYS A 173 18.36 0.30 -14.06
N ASP A 174 18.03 -0.55 -15.02
CA ASP A 174 16.81 -0.49 -15.80
C ASP A 174 15.95 -1.70 -15.47
N SER A 175 14.67 -1.43 -15.21
CA SER A 175 13.69 -2.42 -14.80
C SER A 175 12.58 -2.47 -15.84
N GLY A 176 12.12 -3.67 -16.18
CA GLY A 176 11.05 -3.85 -17.13
C GLY A 176 10.19 -5.07 -16.84
N SER A 177 9.26 -5.35 -17.73
CA SER A 177 8.44 -6.57 -17.67
C SER A 177 8.36 -7.25 -19.03
N ASN A 178 8.15 -8.57 -19.02
CA ASN A 178 7.93 -9.39 -20.22
C ASN A 178 6.49 -9.28 -20.75
N LEU A 179 5.64 -8.48 -20.09
CA LEU A 179 4.24 -8.28 -20.45
C LEU A 179 4.10 -7.11 -21.43
N SER A 180 3.14 -7.22 -22.35
CA SER A 180 2.76 -6.10 -23.21
C SER A 180 2.20 -4.94 -22.36
N PRO A 181 2.46 -3.67 -22.72
CA PRO A 181 1.93 -2.50 -21.99
C PRO A 181 0.40 -2.52 -21.82
N THR A 182 -0.31 -3.07 -22.82
CA THR A 182 -1.77 -3.23 -22.78
C THR A 182 -2.20 -4.27 -21.75
N ALA A 183 -1.44 -5.36 -21.60
CA ALA A 183 -1.70 -6.40 -20.61
C ALA A 183 -1.43 -5.87 -19.18
N LEU A 184 -0.34 -5.12 -18.99
CA LEU A 184 0.01 -4.51 -17.71
C LEU A 184 -1.07 -3.51 -17.25
N SER A 185 -1.56 -2.66 -18.16
CA SER A 185 -2.64 -1.72 -17.87
C SER A 185 -3.93 -2.43 -17.45
N LYS A 186 -4.30 -3.52 -18.14
CA LYS A 186 -5.49 -4.32 -17.79
C LYS A 186 -5.35 -5.01 -16.43
N LEU A 187 -4.19 -5.59 -16.14
CA LEU A 187 -3.91 -6.21 -14.83
C LEU A 187 -3.94 -5.16 -13.71
N THR A 188 -3.32 -4.01 -13.92
CA THR A 188 -3.33 -2.89 -12.96
C THR A 188 -4.74 -2.37 -12.71
N LEU A 189 -5.56 -2.27 -13.75
CA LEU A 189 -6.96 -1.88 -13.59
C LEU A 189 -7.75 -2.94 -12.82
N GLY A 190 -7.59 -4.21 -13.16
CA GLY A 190 -8.28 -5.32 -12.49
C GLY A 190 -7.93 -5.41 -11.01
N THR A 191 -6.64 -5.35 -10.66
CA THR A 191 -6.18 -5.37 -9.26
C THR A 191 -6.76 -4.20 -8.45
N ARG A 192 -6.75 -2.99 -9.02
CA ARG A 192 -7.33 -1.79 -8.38
C ARG A 192 -8.83 -1.93 -8.17
N LEU A 193 -9.57 -2.41 -9.17
CA LEU A 193 -11.01 -2.62 -9.05
C LEU A 193 -11.34 -3.68 -8.00
N CYS A 194 -10.62 -4.81 -7.96
CA CYS A 194 -10.81 -5.83 -6.93
C CYS A 194 -10.57 -5.28 -5.52
N ALA A 195 -9.50 -4.50 -5.32
CA ALA A 195 -9.20 -3.89 -4.03
C ALA A 195 -10.29 -2.89 -3.61
N ILE A 196 -10.72 -2.00 -4.52
CA ILE A 196 -11.80 -1.03 -4.25
C ILE A 196 -13.10 -1.74 -3.89
N VAL A 197 -13.48 -2.77 -4.66
CA VAL A 197 -14.71 -3.52 -4.39
C VAL A 197 -14.62 -4.22 -3.03
N ALA A 198 -13.47 -4.80 -2.67
CA ALA A 198 -13.28 -5.39 -1.36
C ALA A 198 -13.43 -4.36 -0.23
N ASP A 199 -12.83 -3.18 -0.38
CA ASP A 199 -12.93 -2.10 0.61
C ASP A 199 -14.37 -1.61 0.77
N VAL A 200 -15.07 -1.37 -0.35
CA VAL A 200 -16.48 -0.96 -0.33
C VAL A 200 -17.34 -2.02 0.36
N ILE A 201 -17.13 -3.31 0.09
CA ILE A 201 -17.84 -4.40 0.76
C ILE A 201 -17.54 -4.38 2.26
N THR A 202 -16.28 -4.27 2.67
CA THR A 202 -15.92 -4.25 4.10
C THR A 202 -16.54 -3.06 4.82
N LEU A 203 -16.59 -1.89 4.18
CA LEU A 203 -17.21 -0.68 4.72
C LEU A 203 -18.72 -0.83 4.83
N ILE A 204 -19.40 -1.37 3.80
CA ILE A 204 -20.84 -1.62 3.82
C ILE A 204 -21.20 -2.60 4.95
N ILE A 205 -20.46 -3.72 5.07
CA ILE A 205 -20.68 -4.70 6.14
C ILE A 205 -20.50 -4.06 7.51
N THR A 206 -19.41 -3.31 7.67
CA THR A 206 -19.12 -2.59 8.92
C THR A 206 -20.26 -1.64 9.26
N TRP A 207 -20.63 -0.76 8.33
CA TRP A 207 -21.67 0.24 8.55
C TRP A 207 -23.03 -0.37 8.87
N HIS A 208 -23.44 -1.38 8.09
CA HIS A 208 -24.73 -2.04 8.28
C HIS A 208 -24.82 -2.70 9.66
N ARG A 209 -23.76 -3.39 10.09
CA ARG A 209 -23.72 -4.06 11.40
C ARG A 209 -23.67 -3.07 12.55
N THR A 210 -22.84 -2.04 12.44
CA THR A 210 -22.77 -0.97 13.45
C THR A 210 -24.11 -0.24 13.59
N TRP A 211 -24.78 0.07 12.47
CA TRP A 211 -26.10 0.70 12.48
C TRP A 211 -27.18 -0.20 13.10
N HIS A 212 -27.18 -1.49 12.75
CA HIS A 212 -28.12 -2.45 13.35
C HIS A 212 -27.89 -2.61 14.86
N ALA A 213 -26.63 -2.73 15.30
CA ALA A 213 -26.28 -2.79 16.71
C ALA A 213 -26.75 -1.54 17.49
N LYS A 214 -26.57 -0.34 16.90
CA LYS A 214 -27.09 0.92 17.47
C LYS A 214 -28.62 0.89 17.56
N ARG A 215 -29.31 0.48 16.49
CA ARG A 215 -30.78 0.40 16.44
C ARG A 215 -31.35 -0.50 17.53
N HIS A 216 -30.69 -1.63 17.83
CA HIS A 216 -31.08 -2.53 18.91
C HIS A 216 -30.83 -1.94 20.30
N ALA A 217 -29.72 -1.23 20.50
CA ALA A 217 -29.46 -0.54 21.75
C ALA A 217 -30.48 0.57 22.03
N ASP A 218 -30.78 1.39 21.00
CA ASP A 218 -31.77 2.48 21.07
C ASP A 218 -33.18 1.93 21.39
N ARG A 219 -33.56 0.79 20.78
CA ARG A 219 -34.84 0.12 21.05
C ARG A 219 -34.97 -0.39 22.49
N ASN A 220 -33.85 -0.76 23.12
CA ASN A 220 -33.81 -1.25 24.49
C ASN A 220 -33.58 -0.12 25.52
N ASN A 221 -33.71 1.16 25.11
CA ASN A 221 -33.42 2.34 25.94
C ASN A 221 -32.01 2.35 26.56
N LEU A 222 -31.09 1.56 26.01
CA LEU A 222 -29.69 1.56 26.41
C LEU A 222 -29.05 2.76 25.72
N LYS A 223 -28.74 3.81 26.50
CA LYS A 223 -27.92 4.94 26.03
C LYS A 223 -26.48 4.47 25.81
N THR A 224 -26.22 3.69 24.76
CA THR A 224 -24.86 3.40 24.33
C THR A 224 -24.51 4.31 23.16
N PRO A 225 -23.60 5.28 23.36
CA PRO A 225 -23.10 6.11 22.27
C PRO A 225 -22.56 5.22 21.15
N LEU A 226 -22.80 5.63 19.90
CA LEU A 226 -22.24 4.98 18.72
C LEU A 226 -20.70 4.84 18.85
N THR A 227 -20.05 5.84 19.44
CA THR A 227 -18.63 5.84 19.78
C THR A 227 -18.27 4.72 20.74
N THR A 228 -19.06 4.44 21.78
CA THR A 228 -18.79 3.35 22.73
C THR A 228 -18.91 1.98 22.08
N LEU A 229 -19.84 1.78 21.13
CA LEU A 229 -19.94 0.55 20.33
C LEU A 229 -18.75 0.42 19.37
N LEU A 230 -18.37 1.49 18.66
CA LEU A 230 -17.20 1.49 17.76
C LEU A 230 -15.86 1.33 18.50
N PHE A 231 -15.72 1.88 19.71
CA PHE A 231 -14.54 1.71 20.56
C PHE A 231 -14.46 0.30 21.14
N ARG A 232 -15.60 -0.32 21.48
CA ARG A 232 -15.67 -1.71 21.91
C ARG A 232 -15.33 -2.70 20.78
N ASP A 233 -15.73 -2.40 19.54
CA ASP A 233 -15.43 -3.21 18.35
C ASP A 233 -14.09 -2.85 17.67
N GLY A 234 -13.29 -1.92 18.24
CA GLY A 234 -11.95 -1.60 17.77
C GLY A 234 -11.87 -0.92 16.40
N SER A 235 -12.97 -0.39 15.87
CA SER A 235 -13.08 0.08 14.49
C SER A 235 -12.50 1.49 14.26
N ILE A 236 -12.41 2.34 15.28
CA ILE A 236 -11.88 3.73 15.15
C ILE A 236 -10.36 3.78 15.22
N TYR A 237 -9.69 2.80 15.84
CA TYR A 237 -8.22 2.79 15.90
C TYR A 237 -7.55 2.51 14.54
N PHE A 238 -8.31 2.20 13.49
CA PHE A 238 -7.81 1.82 12.16
C PHE A 238 -8.39 2.66 11.00
N MET A 239 -9.11 3.76 11.30
CA MET A 239 -9.48 4.81 10.33
C MET A 239 -8.49 5.97 10.48
#